data_AF-A0A218QPF2-F1
#
_entry.id   AF-A0A218QPF2-F1
#
_cell.length_a   1.000
_cell.length_b   1.000
_cell.length_c   1.000
_cell.angle_alpha   90.00
_cell.angle_beta   90.00
_cell.angle_gamma   90.00
#
_symmetry.space_group_name_H-M   'P 1'
#
loop_
_entity.id
_entity.type
_entity.pdbx_description
1 polymer ?
#
loop_
_entity_poly.entity_id
_entity_poly.type
_entity_poly.pdbx_seq_one_letter_code
_entity_poly.pdbx_strand_id
1 'polypeptide(L)'
;MMFGSTQSESGNTKWRRQLDKFVKANQLELAALSWALWLENSDQKGTIGIDLQPKPHFVYCPKEQVEKLNEKVENRLQELLGIIEHYQPEVEVVMIGIGSGEVKLIQFAPEPAPPNCFEQIGKDVDTLLELLEQRMSEEFSG
;
A
#
# COMPACT_ATOMS: atom_id res chain seq x y z
N MET A 1 22.44 -32.96 -15.27
CA MET A 1 21.45 -31.86 -15.15
C MET A 1 22.12 -30.76 -14.35
N MET A 2 22.49 -29.65 -15.00
CA MET A 2 23.05 -28.48 -14.31
C MET A 2 21.90 -27.52 -14.03
N PHE A 3 21.67 -27.24 -12.75
CA PHE A 3 20.69 -26.26 -12.29
C PHE A 3 21.05 -24.89 -12.84
N GLY A 4 20.08 -24.25 -13.49
CA GLY A 4 20.23 -22.94 -14.10
C GLY A 4 20.72 -21.91 -13.09
N SER A 5 21.72 -21.16 -13.54
CA SER A 5 22.24 -19.94 -12.95
C SER A 5 21.12 -19.11 -12.33
N THR A 6 21.29 -18.76 -11.04
CA THR A 6 20.52 -17.73 -10.36
C THR A 6 20.57 -16.46 -11.20
N GLN A 7 19.46 -16.16 -11.87
CA GLN A 7 19.24 -14.88 -12.53
C GLN A 7 19.49 -13.79 -11.49
N SER A 8 20.44 -12.90 -11.77
CA SER A 8 20.68 -11.70 -10.97
C SER A 8 19.34 -10.99 -10.74
N GLU A 9 18.97 -10.76 -9.48
CA GLU A 9 17.78 -9.98 -9.11
C GLU A 9 17.86 -8.62 -9.81
N SER A 10 17.14 -8.46 -10.92
CA SER A 10 17.03 -7.18 -11.61
C SER A 10 16.49 -6.15 -10.62
N GLY A 11 17.01 -4.93 -10.59
CA GLY A 11 16.62 -3.89 -9.60
C GLY A 11 15.10 -3.64 -9.49
N ASN A 12 14.32 -4.05 -10.49
CA ASN A 12 12.86 -4.01 -10.48
C ASN A 12 12.22 -4.93 -9.39
N THR A 13 12.88 -6.00 -8.95
CA THR A 13 12.33 -6.90 -7.92
C THR A 13 12.72 -6.50 -6.49
N LYS A 14 13.78 -5.69 -6.30
CA LYS A 14 14.27 -5.32 -4.95
C LYS A 14 13.22 -4.51 -4.17
N TRP A 15 12.71 -3.44 -4.77
CA TRP A 15 11.72 -2.56 -4.12
C TRP A 15 10.42 -3.31 -3.81
N ARG A 16 9.98 -4.20 -4.72
CA ARG A 16 8.79 -5.03 -4.53
C ARG A 16 8.94 -5.95 -3.32
N ARG A 17 10.12 -6.55 -3.14
CA ARG A 17 10.44 -7.44 -2.01
C ARG A 17 10.55 -6.66 -0.69
N GLN A 18 11.17 -5.49 -0.69
CA GLN A 18 11.23 -4.59 0.47
C GLN A 18 9.83 -4.15 0.89
N LEU A 19 8.98 -3.80 -0.08
CA LEU A 19 7.59 -3.45 0.16
C LEU A 19 6.80 -4.62 0.76
N ASP A 20 6.96 -5.84 0.22
CA ASP A 20 6.32 -7.03 0.81
C ASP A 20 6.77 -7.29 2.24
N LYS A 21 8.07 -7.12 2.52
CA LYS A 21 8.64 -7.29 3.85
C LYS A 21 8.11 -6.23 4.82
N PHE A 22 8.05 -4.97 4.39
CA PHE A 22 7.45 -3.89 5.15
C PHE A 22 5.97 -4.17 5.47
N VAL A 23 5.17 -4.53 4.45
CA VAL A 23 3.73 -4.82 4.65
C VAL A 23 3.54 -5.96 5.63
N LYS A 24 4.26 -7.07 5.46
CA LYS A 24 4.18 -8.24 6.37
C LYS A 24 4.55 -7.89 7.81
N ALA A 25 5.55 -7.04 8.01
CA ALA A 25 6.01 -6.67 9.34
C ALA A 25 5.08 -5.66 10.05
N ASN A 26 4.19 -4.99 9.32
CA ASN A 26 3.39 -3.86 9.82
C ASN A 26 1.89 -4.02 9.53
N GLN A 27 1.38 -5.23 9.34
CA GLN A 27 -0.01 -5.45 8.93
C GLN A 27 -1.04 -4.83 9.88
N LEU A 28 -0.79 -4.90 11.20
CA LEU A 28 -1.70 -4.37 12.22
C LEU A 28 -1.78 -2.83 12.12
N GLU A 29 -0.62 -2.16 12.11
CA GLU A 29 -0.54 -0.70 12.00
C GLU A 29 -1.04 -0.20 10.64
N LEU A 30 -0.76 -0.92 9.56
CA LEU A 30 -1.28 -0.57 8.22
C LEU A 30 -2.80 -0.72 8.14
N ALA A 31 -3.37 -1.74 8.79
CA ALA A 31 -4.81 -1.92 8.87
C ALA A 31 -5.48 -0.81 9.68
N ALA A 32 -4.90 -0.46 10.83
CA ALA A 32 -5.37 0.66 11.63
C ALA A 32 -5.30 1.99 10.87
N LEU A 33 -4.16 2.27 10.21
CA LEU A 33 -3.99 3.48 9.41
C LEU A 33 -5.00 3.52 8.25
N SER A 34 -5.18 2.39 7.55
CA SER A 34 -6.11 2.30 6.43
C SER A 34 -7.54 2.60 6.85
N TRP A 35 -7.97 2.08 8.00
CA TRP A 35 -9.29 2.35 8.53
C TRP A 35 -9.44 3.81 9.00
N ALA A 36 -8.45 4.33 9.72
CA ALA A 36 -8.49 5.69 10.23
C ALA A 36 -8.59 6.74 9.11
N LEU A 37 -7.78 6.58 8.05
CA LEU A 37 -7.84 7.44 6.88
C LEU A 37 -9.14 7.26 6.09
N TRP A 38 -9.73 6.05 6.07
CA TRP A 38 -11.05 5.86 5.47
C TRP A 38 -12.12 6.70 6.19
N LEU A 39 -12.12 6.70 7.53
CA LEU A 39 -13.04 7.49 8.35
C LEU A 39 -12.87 9.00 8.11
N GLU A 40 -11.63 9.51 8.06
CA GLU A 40 -11.37 10.94 7.83
C GLU A 40 -11.83 11.41 6.45
N ASN A 41 -11.71 10.54 5.43
CA ASN A 41 -12.12 10.85 4.08
C ASN A 41 -13.64 10.81 3.86
N SER A 42 -14.46 10.55 4.89
CA SER A 42 -15.93 10.63 4.84
C SER A 42 -16.54 9.87 3.65
N ASP A 43 -16.08 8.64 3.42
CA ASP A 43 -16.48 7.78 2.28
C ASP A 43 -16.11 8.33 0.89
N GLN A 44 -15.18 9.28 0.77
CA GLN A 44 -14.61 9.62 -0.53
C GLN A 44 -13.88 8.40 -1.10
N LYS A 45 -14.40 7.89 -2.22
CA LYS A 45 -13.90 6.71 -2.92
C LYS A 45 -12.43 6.91 -3.30
N GLY A 46 -11.56 6.07 -2.76
CA GLY A 46 -10.12 6.10 -2.99
C GLY A 46 -9.42 5.05 -2.15
N THR A 47 -8.11 5.03 -2.25
CA THR A 47 -7.23 4.12 -1.50
C THR A 47 -6.00 4.88 -1.02
N ILE A 48 -5.21 4.27 -0.15
CA ILE A 48 -3.90 4.81 0.22
C ILE A 48 -2.85 4.26 -0.72
N GLY A 49 -1.89 5.10 -1.09
CA GLY A 49 -0.69 4.75 -1.80
C GLY A 49 0.54 4.86 -0.91
N ILE A 50 1.59 4.12 -1.28
CA ILE A 50 2.95 4.25 -0.75
C ILE A 50 3.82 4.69 -1.92
N ASP A 51 4.24 5.96 -1.93
CA ASP A 51 5.21 6.45 -2.90
C ASP A 51 6.62 6.27 -2.34
N LEU A 52 7.44 5.48 -3.04
CA LEU A 52 8.79 5.13 -2.62
C LEU A 52 9.84 6.19 -2.99
N GLN A 53 9.48 7.25 -3.72
CA GLN A 53 10.44 8.23 -4.24
C GLN A 53 10.07 9.68 -3.86
N PRO A 54 11.06 10.57 -3.65
CA PRO A 54 12.48 10.28 -3.42
C PRO A 54 12.75 9.65 -2.04
N LYS A 55 11.82 9.82 -1.09
CA LYS A 55 11.77 9.16 0.21
C LYS A 55 10.42 8.44 0.34
N PRO A 56 10.38 7.22 0.88
CA PRO A 56 9.11 6.51 1.11
C PRO A 56 8.15 7.30 2.01
N HIS A 57 6.93 7.52 1.55
CA HIS A 57 5.87 8.23 2.27
C HIS A 57 4.47 7.75 1.82
N PHE A 58 3.46 8.01 2.64
CA PHE A 58 2.08 7.72 2.26
C PHE A 58 1.49 8.86 1.42
N VAL A 59 0.67 8.49 0.45
CA VAL A 59 -0.07 9.42 -0.40
C VAL A 59 -1.53 8.98 -0.47
N TYR A 60 -2.46 9.93 -0.48
CA TYR A 60 -3.84 9.58 -0.78
C TYR A 60 -3.99 9.38 -2.30
N CYS A 61 -4.66 8.29 -2.70
CA CYS A 61 -4.96 7.97 -4.08
C CYS A 61 -6.47 8.01 -4.29
N PRO A 62 -7.06 9.20 -4.56
CA PRO A 62 -8.46 9.31 -4.91
C PRO A 62 -8.76 8.47 -6.14
N LYS A 63 -9.93 7.83 -6.18
CA LYS A 63 -10.31 6.96 -7.30
C LYS A 63 -10.21 7.69 -8.66
N GLU A 64 -10.69 8.93 -8.72
CA GLU A 64 -10.65 9.75 -9.93
C GLU A 64 -9.23 9.92 -10.48
N GLN A 65 -8.21 10.02 -9.62
CA GLN A 65 -6.82 10.16 -10.05
C GLN A 65 -6.25 8.84 -10.58
N VAL A 66 -6.67 7.71 -9.99
CA VAL A 66 -6.30 6.38 -10.49
C VAL A 66 -6.98 6.11 -11.84
N GLU A 67 -8.23 6.54 -12.03
CA GLU A 67 -8.94 6.47 -13.31
C GLU A 67 -8.22 7.28 -14.40
N LYS A 68 -7.85 8.53 -14.10
CA LYS A 68 -7.05 9.38 -15.02
C LYS A 68 -5.68 8.77 -15.34
N LEU A 69 -5.04 8.12 -14.38
CA LEU A 69 -3.79 7.41 -14.63
C LEU A 69 -4.03 6.23 -15.59
N ASN A 70 -5.08 5.44 -15.35
CA ASN A 70 -5.45 4.30 -16.17
C ASN A 70 -5.68 4.69 -17.64
N GLU A 71 -6.36 5.82 -17.90
CA GLU A 71 -6.54 6.35 -19.26
C GLU A 71 -5.20 6.66 -19.94
N LYS A 72 -4.24 7.26 -19.21
CA LYS A 72 -2.91 7.60 -19.73
C LYS A 72 -2.04 6.39 -20.03
N VAL A 73 -2.30 5.26 -19.38
CA VAL A 73 -1.56 4.00 -19.59
C VAL A 73 -2.34 2.99 -20.42
N GLU A 74 -3.16 3.47 -21.36
CA GLU A 74 -3.91 2.64 -22.31
C GLU A 74 -4.80 1.59 -21.62
N ASN A 75 -5.44 1.97 -20.50
CA ASN A 75 -6.33 1.13 -19.70
C ASN A 75 -5.69 -0.11 -19.04
N ARG A 76 -4.36 -0.11 -18.82
CA ARG A 76 -3.63 -1.24 -18.22
C ARG A 76 -3.87 -1.47 -16.72
N LEU A 77 -4.55 -0.56 -16.03
CA LEU A 77 -4.86 -0.62 -14.59
C LEU A 77 -6.33 -0.96 -14.30
N GLN A 78 -7.09 -1.45 -15.29
CA GLN A 78 -8.50 -1.84 -15.14
C GLN A 78 -8.76 -2.78 -13.95
N GLU A 79 -7.91 -3.79 -13.76
CA GLU A 79 -8.03 -4.74 -12.64
C GLU A 79 -7.89 -4.02 -11.28
N LEU A 80 -6.86 -3.19 -11.15
CA LEU A 80 -6.61 -2.40 -9.94
C LEU A 80 -7.78 -1.45 -9.63
N LEU A 81 -8.36 -0.82 -10.66
CA LEU A 81 -9.56 0.01 -10.50
C LEU A 81 -10.78 -0.79 -10.02
N GLY A 82 -10.99 -1.99 -10.57
CA GLY A 82 -12.07 -2.87 -10.15
C GLY A 82 -11.95 -3.26 -8.67
N ILE A 83 -10.72 -3.51 -8.20
CA ILE A 83 -10.45 -3.83 -6.79
C ILE A 83 -10.72 -2.62 -5.90
N ILE A 84 -10.23 -1.43 -6.26
CA ILE A 84 -10.48 -0.19 -5.48
C ILE A 84 -11.96 0.18 -5.42
N GLU A 85 -12.74 -0.13 -6.46
CA GLU A 85 -14.19 0.17 -6.46
C GLU A 85 -15.00 -0.78 -5.56
N HIS A 86 -14.51 -2.00 -5.31
CA HIS A 86 -15.31 -3.07 -4.71
C HIS A 86 -14.77 -3.63 -3.39
N TYR A 87 -13.60 -3.19 -2.94
CA TYR A 87 -13.06 -3.66 -1.66
C TYR A 87 -13.90 -3.19 -0.47
N GLN A 88 -13.81 -3.92 0.64
CA GLN A 88 -14.53 -3.62 1.88
C GLN A 88 -13.55 -3.13 2.96
N PRO A 89 -13.47 -1.81 3.25
CA PRO A 89 -12.52 -1.26 4.23
C PRO A 89 -12.68 -1.83 5.65
N GLU A 90 -13.87 -2.35 5.98
CA GLU A 90 -14.17 -3.01 7.26
C GLU A 90 -13.55 -4.41 7.38
N VAL A 91 -13.12 -5.02 6.28
CA VAL A 91 -12.69 -6.42 6.20
C VAL A 91 -11.25 -6.54 5.71
N GLU A 92 -10.86 -5.74 4.73
CA GLU A 92 -9.58 -5.85 4.04
C GLU A 92 -8.90 -4.50 3.86
N VAL A 93 -7.58 -4.56 3.68
CA VAL A 93 -6.74 -3.43 3.36
C VAL A 93 -6.37 -3.53 1.88
N VAL A 94 -6.65 -2.46 1.13
CA VAL A 94 -6.18 -2.26 -0.23
C VAL A 94 -5.28 -1.02 -0.24
N MET A 95 -4.12 -1.14 -0.87
CA MET A 95 -3.17 -0.04 -1.06
C MET A 95 -2.45 -0.17 -2.41
N ILE A 96 -1.83 0.92 -2.87
CA ILE A 96 -1.01 0.94 -4.08
C ILE A 96 0.43 1.31 -3.72
N GLY A 97 1.39 0.40 -3.93
CA GLY A 97 2.81 0.75 -3.93
C GLY A 97 3.21 1.39 -5.26
N ILE A 98 3.92 2.51 -5.22
CA ILE A 98 4.38 3.25 -6.38
C ILE A 98 5.92 3.31 -6.33
N GLY A 99 6.58 2.79 -7.36
CA GLY A 99 8.03 2.74 -7.37
C GLY A 99 8.61 2.50 -8.76
N SER A 100 9.67 3.23 -9.11
CA SER A 100 10.41 3.07 -10.37
C SER A 100 9.53 3.15 -11.63
N GLY A 101 8.48 4.00 -11.60
CA GLY A 101 7.53 4.15 -12.70
C GLY A 101 6.50 3.01 -12.82
N GLU A 102 6.45 2.10 -11.85
CA GLU A 102 5.49 1.02 -11.77
C GLU A 102 4.56 1.18 -10.56
N VAL A 103 3.42 0.51 -10.64
CA VAL A 103 2.50 0.35 -9.52
C VAL A 103 2.40 -1.12 -9.12
N LYS A 104 2.16 -1.37 -7.84
CA LYS A 104 1.93 -2.70 -7.27
C LYS A 104 0.72 -2.63 -6.35
N LEU A 105 -0.26 -3.49 -6.59
CA LEU A 105 -1.36 -3.69 -5.66
C LEU A 105 -0.86 -4.36 -4.39
N ILE A 106 -1.28 -3.84 -3.23
CA ILE A 106 -1.16 -4.48 -1.93
C ILE A 106 -2.58 -4.77 -1.47
N GLN A 107 -2.86 -6.02 -1.17
CA GLN A 107 -4.17 -6.44 -0.66
C GLN A 107 -3.96 -7.52 0.39
N PHE A 108 -4.59 -7.36 1.56
CA PHE A 108 -4.60 -8.38 2.61
C PHE A 108 -5.80 -8.18 3.54
N ALA A 109 -6.28 -9.27 4.14
CA ALA A 109 -7.28 -9.24 5.20
C ALA A 109 -6.56 -9.45 6.55
N PRO A 110 -6.46 -8.42 7.41
CA PRO A 110 -5.81 -8.55 8.71
C PRO A 110 -6.70 -9.29 9.71
N GLU A 111 -6.07 -9.97 10.68
CA GLU A 111 -6.73 -10.49 11.88
C GLU A 111 -6.08 -9.84 13.11
N PRO A 112 -6.80 -8.98 13.86
CA PRO A 112 -8.22 -8.64 13.74
C PRO A 112 -8.53 -7.73 12.53
N ALA A 113 -9.82 -7.52 12.22
CA ALA A 113 -10.26 -6.67 11.11
C ALA A 113 -9.82 -5.19 11.27
N PRO A 114 -9.72 -4.39 10.19
CA PRO A 114 -9.19 -3.02 10.23
C PRO A 114 -9.80 -2.10 11.30
N PRO A 115 -11.13 -2.06 11.53
CA PRO A 115 -11.71 -1.26 12.61
C PRO A 115 -11.19 -1.65 14.00
N ASN A 116 -11.06 -2.96 14.24
CA ASN A 116 -10.56 -3.50 15.50
C ASN A 116 -9.05 -3.25 15.65
N CYS A 117 -8.27 -3.28 14.55
CA CYS A 117 -6.86 -2.88 14.58
C CYS A 117 -6.72 -1.43 15.06
N PHE A 118 -7.55 -0.53 14.54
CA PHE A 118 -7.53 0.89 14.91
C PHE A 118 -7.89 1.10 16.38
N GLU A 119 -8.96 0.46 16.86
CA GLU A 119 -9.34 0.49 18.27
C GLU A 119 -8.25 -0.07 19.19
N GLN A 120 -7.60 -1.18 18.82
CA GLN A 120 -6.55 -1.82 19.62
C GLN A 120 -5.27 -0.99 19.68
N ILE A 121 -4.88 -0.36 18.58
CA ILE A 121 -3.66 0.45 18.55
C ILE A 121 -3.87 1.77 19.31
N GLY A 122 -5.08 2.36 19.24
CA GLY A 122 -5.46 3.53 20.04
C GLY A 122 -4.59 4.77 19.78
N LYS A 123 -3.95 4.84 18.61
CA LYS A 123 -3.16 5.98 18.14
C LYS A 123 -3.97 6.79 17.14
N ASP A 124 -3.75 8.10 17.12
CA ASP A 124 -4.24 8.97 16.05
C ASP A 124 -3.52 8.71 14.72
N VAL A 125 -4.10 9.25 13.64
CA VAL A 125 -3.63 9.10 12.26
C VAL A 125 -2.21 9.62 12.09
N ASP A 126 -1.91 10.81 12.62
CA ASP A 126 -0.60 11.45 12.50
C ASP A 126 0.50 10.56 13.12
N THR A 127 0.25 10.05 14.33
CA THR A 127 1.18 9.16 15.03
C THR A 127 1.39 7.84 14.26
N LEU A 128 0.35 7.30 13.64
CA LEU A 128 0.44 6.09 12.81
C LEU A 128 1.25 6.33 11.53
N LEU A 129 1.01 7.46 10.86
CA LEU A 129 1.74 7.88 9.67
C LEU A 129 3.23 8.04 10.00
N GLU A 130 3.57 8.84 11.01
CA GLU A 130 4.97 9.08 11.40
C GLU A 130 5.70 7.76 11.73
N LEU A 131 5.07 6.88 12.51
CA LEU A 131 5.63 5.58 12.87
C LEU A 131 5.90 4.71 11.63
N LEU A 132 4.91 4.60 10.74
CA LEU A 132 5.00 3.73 9.57
C LEU A 132 5.97 4.28 8.54
N GLU A 133 6.01 5.60 8.31
CA GLU A 133 6.98 6.23 7.41
C GLU A 133 8.41 6.14 7.94
N GLN A 134 8.61 6.20 9.26
CA GLN A 134 9.91 5.93 9.86
C GLN A 134 10.36 4.49 9.58
N ARG A 135 9.52 3.49 9.90
CA ARG A 135 9.82 2.07 9.65
C ARG A 135 10.05 1.77 8.17
N MET A 136 9.30 2.44 7.30
CA MET A 136 9.46 2.33 5.86
C MET A 136 10.82 2.91 5.42
N SER A 137 11.18 4.09 5.92
CA SER A 137 12.49 4.69 5.66
C SER A 137 13.62 3.75 6.05
N GLU A 138 13.52 3.07 7.19
CA GLU A 138 14.50 2.08 7.66
C GLU A 138 14.60 0.87 6.71
N GLU A 139 13.48 0.32 6.23
CA GLU A 139 13.47 -0.84 5.30
C GLU A 139 14.08 -0.51 3.92
N PHE A 140 13.90 0.73 3.46
CA PHE A 140 14.32 1.17 2.12
C PHE A 140 15.68 1.91 2.10
N SER A 141 16.26 2.21 3.26
CA SER A 141 17.61 2.81 3.36
C SER A 141 18.75 1.79 3.23
N GLY A 142 18.45 0.50 3.04
CA GLY A 142 19.42 -0.62 2.94
C GLY A 142 19.68 -1.16 1.53
#